data_AF-B4VNP4-F1
#
_entry.id   AF-B4VNP4-F1
#
_cell.length_a   1.000
_cell.length_b   1.000
_cell.length_c   1.000
_cell.angle_alpha   90.00
_cell.angle_beta   90.00
_cell.angle_gamma   90.00
#
_symmetry.space_group_name_H-M   'P 1'
#
loop_
_entity.id
_entity.type
_entity.pdbx_description
1 polymer ?
#
loop_
_entity_poly.entity_id
_entity_poly.type
_entity_poly.pdbx_seq_one_letter_code
_entity_poly.pdbx_strand_id
1 'polypeptide(L)' 'MEQLLQQWGIEAIASVGDELTYDPQWHQLMSGTVQPGELVRVRYVGYRQGDKLLYRAKVSPVN' A
#
# COMPACT_ATOMS: atom_id res chain seq x y z
N MET A 1 4.30 19.77 -1.45
CA MET A 1 5.09 18.60 -1.00
C MET A 1 5.05 17.49 -2.05
N GLU A 2 3.87 17.16 -2.60
CA GLU A 2 3.69 16.12 -3.63
C GLU A 2 4.58 16.29 -4.87
N GLN A 3 4.81 17.53 -5.33
CA GLN A 3 5.67 17.82 -6.49
C GLN A 3 7.15 17.43 -6.29
N LEU A 4 7.66 17.46 -5.06
CA LEU A 4 9.05 17.07 -4.77
C LEU A 4 9.21 15.53 -4.76
N LEU A 5 8.20 14.81 -4.27
CA LEU A 5 8.21 13.34 -4.28
C LEU A 5 8.20 12.79 -5.70
N GLN A 6 7.42 13.40 -6.60
CA GLN A 6 7.39 13.03 -8.01
C GLN A 6 8.74 13.28 -8.70
N GLN A 7 9.43 14.39 -8.39
CA GLN A 7 10.78 14.65 -8.92
C GLN A 7 11.80 13.60 -8.47
N TRP A 8 11.61 13.02 -7.30
CA TRP A 8 12.44 11.92 -6.80
C TRP A 8 11.97 10.54 -7.29
N GLY A 9 10.93 10.47 -8.12
CA GLY A 9 10.36 9.21 -8.62
C GLY A 9 9.67 8.38 -7.54
N ILE A 10 9.21 9.02 -6.47
CA ILE A 10 8.48 8.35 -5.38
C ILE A 10 6.99 8.35 -5.72
N GLU A 11 6.39 7.17 -5.68
CA GLU A 11 5.00 6.91 -6.03
C GLU A 11 4.26 6.29 -4.85
N ALA A 12 3.00 6.68 -4.67
CA ALA A 12 2.11 6.02 -3.72
C ALA A 12 1.77 4.60 -4.22
N ILE A 13 1.74 3.63 -3.31
CA ILE A 13 1.33 2.25 -3.63
C ILE A 13 -0.17 2.21 -3.92
N ALA A 14 -0.97 2.94 -3.14
CA ALA A 14 -2.43 3.07 -3.28
C ALA A 14 -2.94 4.27 -2.45
N SER A 15 -4.18 4.69 -2.71
CA SER A 15 -4.85 5.75 -1.95
C SER A 15 -5.57 5.19 -0.73
N VAL A 16 -5.77 6.01 0.31
CA VAL A 16 -6.57 5.61 1.48
C VAL A 16 -8.01 5.35 1.06
N GLY A 17 -8.58 4.25 1.52
CA GLY A 17 -9.93 3.82 1.18
C GLY A 17 -10.00 2.93 -0.06
N ASP A 18 -8.94 2.84 -0.86
CA ASP A 18 -8.88 1.90 -1.99
C ASP A 18 -9.02 0.46 -1.49
N GLU A 19 -9.73 -0.35 -2.27
CA GLU A 19 -9.81 -1.79 -2.11
C GLU A 19 -8.99 -2.46 -3.20
N LEU A 20 -8.06 -3.33 -2.79
CA LEU A 20 -7.10 -3.97 -3.68
C LEU A 20 -6.77 -5.38 -3.22
N THR A 21 -6.20 -6.18 -4.12
CA THR A 21 -5.72 -7.53 -3.78
C THR A 21 -4.50 -7.45 -2.88
N TYR A 22 -4.55 -8.16 -1.76
CA TYR A 22 -3.46 -8.21 -0.80
C TYR A 22 -2.21 -8.80 -1.44
N ASP A 23 -1.09 -8.13 -1.20
CA ASP A 23 0.23 -8.50 -1.70
C ASP A 23 1.22 -8.21 -0.57
N PRO A 24 1.76 -9.24 0.12
CA PRO A 24 2.69 -9.06 1.23
C PRO A 24 3.98 -8.30 0.86
N GLN A 25 4.34 -8.21 -0.42
CA GLN A 25 5.46 -7.39 -0.87
C GLN A 25 5.16 -5.91 -0.60
N TRP A 26 3.98 -5.45 -1.00
CA TRP A 26 3.60 -4.02 -0.98
C TRP A 26 2.73 -3.63 0.21
N HIS A 27 2.11 -4.60 0.88
CA HIS A 27 1.06 -4.39 1.88
C HIS A 27 1.40 -5.01 3.24
N GLN A 28 1.09 -4.29 4.30
CA GLN A 28 1.19 -4.77 5.68
C GLN A 28 -0.20 -4.81 6.33
N LEU A 29 -0.64 -5.99 6.75
CA LEU A 29 -1.87 -6.12 7.52
C LEU A 29 -1.72 -5.47 8.89
N MET A 30 -2.71 -4.66 9.27
CA MET A 30 -2.78 -4.07 10.60
C MET A 30 -3.34 -5.03 11.65
N SER A 31 -4.20 -5.95 11.23
CA SER A 31 -4.87 -6.93 12.08
C SER A 31 -5.48 -8.05 11.23
N GLY A 32 -5.83 -9.16 11.88
CA GLY A 32 -6.47 -10.30 11.23
C GLY A 32 -5.50 -11.13 10.39
N THR A 33 -6.08 -12.01 9.58
CA THR A 33 -5.36 -12.86 8.61
C THR A 33 -6.03 -12.69 7.26
N VAL A 34 -5.25 -12.49 6.22
CA VAL A 34 -5.69 -12.38 4.83
C VAL A 34 -4.68 -13.13 3.96
N GLN A 35 -5.17 -13.91 3.01
CA GLN A 35 -4.30 -14.62 2.07
C GLN A 35 -3.87 -13.69 0.91
N PRO A 36 -2.67 -13.86 0.35
CA PRO A 36 -2.29 -13.14 -0.87
C PRO A 36 -3.35 -13.31 -1.96
N GLY A 37 -3.75 -12.20 -2.59
CA GLY A 37 -4.84 -12.15 -3.57
C GLY A 37 -6.22 -11.80 -3.01
N GLU A 38 -6.46 -11.94 -1.71
CA GLU A 38 -7.74 -11.55 -1.09
C GLU A 38 -7.87 -10.02 -0.96
N LEU A 39 -9.11 -9.53 -0.95
CA LEU A 39 -9.38 -8.09 -0.95
C LEU A 39 -9.10 -7.44 0.42
N VAL A 40 -8.40 -6.32 0.41
CA VAL A 40 -8.11 -5.50 1.60
C VAL A 40 -8.36 -4.03 1.32
N ARG A 41 -8.63 -3.27 2.39
CA ARG A 41 -8.80 -1.82 2.32
C ARG A 41 -7.57 -1.08 2.84
N VAL A 42 -7.11 -0.09 2.10
CA VAL A 42 -5.99 0.77 2.49
C VAL A 42 -6.38 1.70 3.63
N ARG A 43 -5.60 1.65 4.71
CA ARG A 43 -5.73 2.51 5.90
C ARG A 43 -4.65 3.58 5.95
N TYR A 44 -3.44 3.26 5.51
CA TYR A 44 -2.34 4.21 5.39
C TYR A 44 -1.56 4.00 4.09
N VAL A 45 -1.26 5.11 3.40
CA VAL A 45 -0.51 5.13 2.15
C VAL A 45 0.89 4.54 2.34
N GLY A 46 1.27 3.67 1.43
CA GLY A 46 2.65 3.19 1.25
C GLY A 46 3.34 3.89 0.09
N TYR A 47 4.66 3.77 0.00
CA TYR A 47 5.46 4.42 -1.04
C TYR A 47 6.49 3.47 -1.65
N ARG A 48 6.74 3.64 -2.94
CA ARG A 48 7.80 2.96 -3.69
C ARG A 48 8.56 3.95 -4.58
N GLN A 49 9.73 3.56 -5.03
CA GLN A 49 10.52 4.28 -6.04
C GLN A 49 10.94 3.26 -7.11
N GLY A 50 10.25 3.25 -8.25
CA GLY A 50 10.33 2.13 -9.20
C GLY A 50 9.94 0.82 -8.52
N ASP A 51 10.79 -0.21 -8.63
CA ASP A 51 10.60 -1.51 -7.99
C ASP A 51 11.05 -1.55 -6.52
N LYS A 52 11.62 -0.45 -6.01
CA LYS A 52 12.11 -0.37 -4.64
C LYS A 52 10.97 0.00 -3.69
N LEU A 53 10.60 -0.92 -2.81
CA LEU A 53 9.73 -0.63 -1.67
C LEU A 53 10.41 0.33 -0.69
N LEU A 54 9.75 1.46 -0.39
CA LEU A 54 10.18 2.39 0.65
C LEU A 54 9.39 2.16 1.93
N TYR A 55 8.06 2.04 1.79
CA TYR A 55 7.15 1.79 2.91
C TYR A 55 5.93 1.02 2.44
N ARG A 56 5.55 -0.05 3.16
CA ARG A 56 4.34 -0.82 2.83
C ARG A 56 3.09 -0.01 3.15
N ALA A 57 2.09 -0.09 2.29
CA ALA A 57 0.78 0.45 2.63
C ALA A 57 0.18 -0.42 3.74
N LYS A 58 -0.42 0.22 4.76
CA LYS A 58 -1.10 -0.51 5.82
C LYS A 58 -2.54 -0.75 5.43
N VAL A 59 -2.96 -1.99 5.53
CA VAL A 59 -4.27 -2.46 5.07
C VAL A 59 -5.00 -3.21 6.17
N SER A 60 -6.33 -3.26 6.07
CA SER A 60 -7.17 -4.14 6.87
C SER A 60 -7.99 -5.07 5.97
N PRO A 61 -8.47 -6.22 6.48
CA PRO A 61 -9.58 -6.91 5.85
C PRO A 61 -10.75 -5.95 5.56
N VAL A 62 -11.55 -6.26 4.54
CA VAL A 62 -12.79 -5.52 4.22
C VAL A 62 -13.95 -5.91 5.15
N ASN A 63 -13.79 -7.04 5.87
CA ASN A 63 -14.76 -7.60 6.82
C ASN A 63 -14.65 -7.00 8.23
#